data_AF-A0A7X8HJ35-F1
#
_entry.id   AF-A0A7X8HJ35-F1
#
_cell.length_a   1.000
_cell.length_b   1.000
_cell.length_c   1.000
_cell.angle_alpha   90.00
_cell.angle_beta   90.00
_cell.angle_gamma   90.00
#
_symmetry.space_group_name_H-M   'P 1'
#
loop_
_entity.id
_entity.type
_entity.pdbx_description
1 polymer ?
#
loop_
_entity_poly.entity_id
_entity_poly.type
_entity_poly.pdbx_seq_one_letter_code
_entity_poly.pdbx_strand_id
1 'polypeptide(L)'
;NFLFLLYGPHARAHGGGENATNYQSPEYDALFEQMRYLDDGPEKDAVIAKMVAIVQEDAPWMFGYVPNSGGVYQQWVANAKPTQMVRNTLQYLRIDAPLRAQKQAEWNQPIWWPLWLLGAVLFIIVGIAWHLVRQREKQIAKQEH
;
A
#
# COMPACT_ATOMS: atom_id res chain seq x y z
N ASN A 1 -24.09 -8.37 -5.81
CA ASN A 1 -23.16 -9.50 -5.95
C ASN A 1 -22.16 -9.17 -7.08
N PHE A 2 -21.09 -9.95 -7.29
CA PHE A 2 -20.09 -9.73 -8.36
C PHE A 2 -20.30 -10.64 -9.60
N LEU A 3 -21.51 -11.18 -9.79
CA LEU A 3 -21.79 -12.16 -10.85
C LEU A 3 -21.65 -11.60 -12.27
N PHE A 4 -21.70 -10.27 -12.43
CA PHE A 4 -21.47 -9.60 -13.71
C PHE A 4 -20.05 -9.80 -14.26
N LEU A 5 -19.08 -10.13 -13.40
CA LEU A 5 -17.70 -10.44 -13.80
C LEU A 5 -17.58 -11.74 -14.61
N LEU A 6 -18.64 -12.54 -14.67
CA LEU A 6 -18.69 -13.80 -15.42
C LEU A 6 -19.73 -13.74 -16.55
N TYR A 7 -20.38 -12.58 -16.76
CA TYR A 7 -21.33 -12.40 -17.85
C TYR A 7 -20.58 -12.30 -19.19
N GLY A 8 -20.95 -13.14 -20.16
CA GLY A 8 -20.28 -13.28 -21.44
C GLY A 8 -20.16 -11.96 -22.22
N PRO A 9 -21.24 -11.17 -22.37
CA PRO A 9 -21.19 -9.86 -23.02
C PRO A 9 -20.29 -8.82 -22.34
N HIS A 10 -19.84 -9.05 -21.12
CA HIS A 10 -18.82 -8.22 -20.46
C HIS A 10 -17.38 -8.70 -20.68
N ALA A 11 -17.13 -9.62 -21.62
CA ALA A 11 -15.80 -10.13 -21.93
C ALA A 11 -14.79 -9.02 -22.26
N ARG A 12 -13.63 -9.07 -21.60
CA ARG A 12 -12.56 -8.10 -21.79
C ARG A 12 -11.92 -8.18 -23.18
N ALA A 13 -11.74 -9.39 -23.71
CA ALA A 13 -11.07 -9.63 -24.98
C ALA A 13 -11.83 -9.05 -26.19
N HIS A 14 -13.15 -9.00 -26.13
CA HIS A 14 -13.99 -8.60 -27.27
C HIS A 14 -14.60 -7.19 -27.12
N GLY A 15 -14.69 -6.66 -25.90
CA GLY A 15 -15.36 -5.37 -25.65
C GLY A 15 -14.75 -4.53 -24.53
N GLY A 16 -13.60 -4.90 -23.99
CA GLY A 16 -12.95 -4.16 -22.89
C GLY A 16 -13.75 -4.17 -21.58
N GLY A 17 -14.69 -5.10 -21.42
CA GLY A 17 -15.51 -5.22 -20.22
C GLY A 17 -14.77 -5.80 -19.00
N GLU A 18 -15.51 -5.92 -17.90
CA GLU A 18 -14.96 -6.33 -16.60
C GLU A 18 -14.79 -7.85 -16.43
N ASN A 19 -15.36 -8.66 -17.33
CA ASN A 19 -15.14 -10.10 -17.31
C ASN A 19 -13.72 -10.44 -17.79
N ALA A 20 -12.83 -10.58 -16.81
CA ALA A 20 -11.41 -10.87 -17.00
C ALA A 20 -11.13 -12.31 -17.46
N THR A 21 -12.02 -13.24 -17.11
CA THR A 21 -11.89 -14.66 -17.49
C THR A 21 -12.24 -14.87 -18.95
N ASN A 22 -13.00 -13.94 -19.55
CA ASN A 22 -13.63 -14.09 -20.86
C ASN A 22 -14.54 -15.32 -20.94
N TYR A 23 -15.02 -15.79 -19.79
CA TYR A 23 -15.96 -16.89 -19.70
C TYR A 23 -17.26 -16.53 -20.42
N GLN A 24 -17.82 -17.51 -21.13
CA GLN A 24 -19.05 -17.37 -21.88
C GLN A 24 -19.84 -18.66 -21.77
N SER A 25 -21.08 -18.56 -21.29
CA SER A 25 -21.99 -19.70 -21.16
C SER A 25 -23.41 -19.20 -21.45
N PRO A 26 -24.08 -19.72 -22.50
CA PRO A 26 -25.43 -19.29 -22.84
C PRO A 26 -26.43 -19.45 -21.70
N GLU A 27 -26.29 -20.52 -20.90
CA GLU A 27 -27.15 -20.77 -19.74
C GLU A 27 -26.91 -19.74 -18.63
N TYR A 28 -25.64 -19.50 -18.30
CA TYR A 28 -25.27 -18.49 -17.30
C TYR A 28 -25.74 -17.09 -17.73
N ASP A 29 -25.54 -16.73 -18.99
CA ASP A 29 -25.89 -15.43 -19.55
C ASP A 29 -27.41 -15.19 -19.51
N ALA A 30 -28.22 -16.21 -19.82
CA ALA A 30 -29.67 -16.14 -19.71
C ALA A 30 -30.14 -15.94 -18.26
N LEU A 31 -29.54 -16.67 -17.31
CA LEU A 31 -29.85 -16.51 -15.88
C LEU A 31 -29.43 -15.13 -15.35
N PHE A 32 -28.29 -14.59 -15.81
CA PHE A 32 -27.85 -13.25 -15.44
C PHE A 32 -28.84 -12.17 -15.92
N GLU A 33 -29.31 -12.27 -17.18
CA GLU A 33 -30.31 -11.36 -17.74
C GLU A 33 -31.68 -11.48 -17.08
N GLN A 34 -32.04 -12.64 -16.53
CA GLN A 34 -33.24 -12.76 -15.67
C GLN A 34 -33.00 -12.09 -14.31
N MET A 35 -31.90 -12.44 -13.64
CA MET A 35 -31.58 -12.02 -12.27
C MET A 35 -31.56 -10.49 -12.09
N ARG A 36 -31.06 -9.75 -13.09
CA ARG A 36 -30.96 -8.28 -13.05
C ARG A 36 -32.31 -7.56 -12.91
N TYR A 37 -33.42 -8.20 -13.26
CA TYR A 37 -34.77 -7.63 -13.17
C TYR A 37 -35.57 -8.15 -11.96
N LEU A 38 -34.99 -9.07 -11.18
CA LEU A 38 -35.63 -9.59 -9.97
C LEU A 38 -35.32 -8.69 -8.77
N ASP A 39 -36.38 -8.39 -8.01
CA ASP A 39 -36.27 -7.79 -6.69
C ASP A 39 -35.58 -8.75 -5.71
N ASP A 40 -34.99 -8.18 -4.65
CA ASP A 40 -34.35 -8.97 -3.61
C ASP A 40 -35.39 -9.87 -2.91
N GLY A 41 -35.13 -11.17 -2.88
CA GLY A 41 -36.03 -12.17 -2.33
C GLY A 41 -35.71 -13.60 -2.76
N PRO A 42 -36.53 -14.58 -2.34
CA PRO A 42 -36.25 -16.00 -2.54
C PRO A 42 -36.10 -16.43 -4.01
N GLU A 43 -36.81 -15.76 -4.92
CA GLU A 43 -36.70 -16.03 -6.36
C GLU A 43 -35.33 -15.65 -6.91
N LYS A 44 -34.84 -14.45 -6.56
CA LYS A 44 -33.51 -13.98 -6.95
C LYS A 44 -32.42 -14.84 -6.35
N ASP A 45 -32.57 -15.25 -5.09
CA ASP A 45 -31.63 -16.14 -4.41
C ASP A 45 -31.55 -17.51 -5.11
N ALA A 46 -32.69 -18.05 -5.56
CA ALA A 46 -32.72 -19.31 -6.30
C ALA A 46 -32.04 -19.20 -7.67
N VAL A 47 -32.22 -18.08 -8.40
CA VAL A 47 -31.51 -17.82 -9.66
C VAL A 47 -30.01 -17.68 -9.42
N ILE A 48 -29.61 -16.90 -8.41
CA ILE A 48 -28.20 -16.75 -8.01
C ILE A 48 -27.57 -18.10 -7.65
N ALA A 49 -28.28 -18.96 -6.92
CA ALA A 49 -27.77 -20.28 -6.56
C ALA A 49 -27.47 -21.15 -7.80
N LYS A 50 -28.35 -21.10 -8.82
CA LYS A 50 -28.12 -21.80 -10.10
C LYS A 50 -26.91 -21.24 -10.84
N MET A 51 -26.79 -19.91 -10.92
CA MET A 51 -25.64 -19.25 -11.54
C MET A 51 -24.34 -19.64 -10.85
N VAL A 52 -24.32 -19.67 -9.51
CA VAL A 52 -23.17 -20.08 -8.71
C VAL A 52 -22.80 -21.54 -8.96
N ALA A 53 -23.79 -22.44 -9.06
CA ALA A 53 -23.55 -23.86 -9.34
C ALA A 53 -22.86 -24.06 -10.69
N ILE A 54 -23.34 -23.40 -11.76
CA ILE A 54 -22.74 -23.47 -13.10
C ILE A 54 -21.26 -23.06 -13.05
N VAL A 55 -20.94 -21.93 -12.43
CA VAL A 55 -19.56 -21.43 -12.44
C VAL A 55 -18.66 -22.22 -11.48
N GLN A 56 -19.21 -22.90 -10.47
CA GLN A 56 -18.46 -23.85 -9.65
C GLN A 56 -18.07 -25.09 -10.44
N GLU A 57 -18.96 -25.58 -11.31
CA GLU A 57 -18.69 -26.73 -12.19
C GLU A 57 -17.70 -26.36 -13.31
N ASP A 58 -17.93 -25.24 -14.00
CA ASP A 58 -17.10 -24.82 -15.13
C ASP A 58 -15.72 -24.30 -14.71
N ALA A 59 -15.56 -23.89 -13.46
CA ALA A 59 -14.31 -23.39 -12.88
C ALA A 59 -13.57 -22.37 -13.77
N PRO A 60 -14.22 -21.27 -14.23
CA PRO A 60 -13.58 -20.29 -15.12
C PRO A 60 -12.40 -19.55 -14.48
N TRP A 61 -12.28 -19.64 -13.15
CA TRP A 61 -11.13 -19.21 -12.35
C TRP A 61 -11.07 -20.00 -11.04
N MET A 62 -9.99 -19.84 -10.29
CA MET A 62 -9.88 -20.41 -8.95
C MET A 62 -10.69 -19.58 -7.95
N PHE A 63 -11.70 -20.22 -7.35
CA PHE A 63 -12.46 -19.66 -6.24
C PHE A 63 -11.73 -19.86 -4.91
N GLY A 64 -12.12 -19.08 -3.89
CA GLY A 64 -11.78 -19.39 -2.50
C GLY A 64 -10.74 -18.50 -1.81
N TYR A 65 -10.15 -17.53 -2.51
CA TYR A 65 -9.31 -16.52 -1.87
C TYR A 65 -10.11 -15.24 -1.61
N VAL A 66 -10.53 -15.05 -0.35
CA VAL A 66 -11.17 -13.82 0.12
C VAL A 66 -10.18 -13.12 1.06
N PRO A 67 -9.35 -12.17 0.57
CA PRO A 67 -8.36 -11.53 1.41
C PRO A 67 -9.04 -10.68 2.48
N ASN A 68 -8.68 -10.93 3.73
CA ASN A 68 -9.03 -10.02 4.82
C ASN A 68 -8.17 -8.76 4.70
N SER A 69 -8.81 -7.58 4.77
CA SER A 69 -8.11 -6.31 4.85
C SER A 69 -7.82 -5.95 6.30
N GLY A 70 -6.54 -5.91 6.67
CA GLY A 70 -6.06 -5.30 7.92
C GLY A 70 -5.39 -3.96 7.65
N GLY A 71 -5.41 -3.07 8.63
CA GLY A 71 -4.67 -1.80 8.57
C GLY A 71 -4.03 -1.49 9.91
N VAL A 72 -2.76 -1.12 9.90
CA VAL A 72 -2.05 -0.60 11.08
C VAL A 72 -2.08 0.91 10.99
N TYR A 73 -2.65 1.53 12.01
CA TYR A 73 -2.80 2.97 12.10
C TYR A 73 -2.09 3.47 13.34
N GLN A 74 -1.52 4.66 13.24
CA GLN A 74 -0.94 5.34 14.38
C GLN A 74 -2.03 5.70 15.39
N GLN A 75 -1.68 5.77 16.68
CA GLN A 75 -2.62 6.01 17.77
C GLN A 75 -3.46 7.29 17.59
N TRP A 76 -2.93 8.28 16.86
CA TRP A 76 -3.60 9.54 16.57
C TRP A 76 -4.50 9.53 15.32
N VAL A 77 -4.71 8.37 14.70
CA VAL A 77 -5.58 8.22 13.52
C VAL A 77 -6.89 7.55 13.93
N ALA A 78 -8.00 8.22 13.69
CA ALA A 78 -9.34 7.72 13.96
C ALA A 78 -10.17 7.58 12.66
N ASN A 79 -11.26 6.82 12.76
CA ASN A 79 -12.19 6.51 11.65
C ASN A 79 -11.57 5.70 10.50
N ALA A 80 -10.41 5.09 10.75
CA ALA A 80 -9.78 4.21 9.80
C ALA A 80 -10.51 2.86 9.75
N LYS A 81 -11.17 2.58 8.62
CA LYS A 81 -11.75 1.27 8.32
C LYS A 81 -11.06 0.69 7.08
N PRO A 82 -10.26 -0.38 7.21
CA PRO A 82 -9.71 -1.08 6.05
C PRO A 82 -10.83 -1.53 5.11
N THR A 83 -10.69 -1.24 3.82
CA THR A 83 -11.67 -1.63 2.80
C THR A 83 -10.99 -1.73 1.44
N GLN A 84 -11.40 -2.73 0.66
CA GLN A 84 -10.96 -2.93 -0.72
C GLN A 84 -11.87 -2.21 -1.73
N MET A 85 -13.02 -1.69 -1.27
CA MET A 85 -14.05 -1.11 -2.14
C MET A 85 -13.94 0.42 -2.22
N VAL A 86 -13.66 1.10 -1.10
CA VAL A 86 -13.60 2.57 -1.07
C VAL A 86 -12.20 3.03 -1.44
N ARG A 87 -12.13 3.82 -2.52
CA ARG A 87 -10.92 4.56 -2.91
C ARG A 87 -10.94 5.94 -2.24
N ASN A 88 -9.77 6.56 -2.07
CA ASN A 88 -9.62 7.92 -1.50
C ASN A 88 -10.18 8.07 -0.08
N THR A 89 -9.77 7.19 0.83
CA THR A 89 -10.26 7.18 2.23
C THR A 89 -9.76 8.35 3.09
N LEU A 90 -8.74 9.09 2.64
CA LEU A 90 -8.10 10.17 3.39
C LEU A 90 -9.08 11.23 3.91
N GLN A 91 -10.08 11.60 3.10
CA GLN A 91 -11.09 12.60 3.46
C GLN A 91 -11.99 12.19 4.65
N TYR A 92 -12.00 10.90 4.99
CA TYR A 92 -12.81 10.35 6.08
C TYR A 92 -11.98 10.02 7.33
N LEU A 93 -10.65 10.19 7.26
CA LEU A 93 -9.77 9.99 8.41
C LEU A 93 -9.77 11.22 9.30
N ARG A 94 -9.83 10.99 10.61
CA ARG A 94 -9.65 12.05 11.61
C ARG A 94 -8.26 11.92 12.23
N ILE A 95 -7.58 13.05 12.39
CA ILE A 95 -6.25 13.13 12.99
C ILE A 95 -6.31 13.91 14.29
N ASP A 96 -5.81 13.30 15.36
CA ASP A 96 -5.51 13.99 16.63
C ASP A 96 -4.13 14.66 16.52
N ALA A 97 -4.12 15.95 16.17
CA ALA A 97 -2.87 16.68 15.98
C ALA A 97 -2.05 16.86 17.29
N PRO A 98 -2.66 17.17 18.45
CA PRO A 98 -1.94 17.21 19.72
C PRO A 98 -1.25 15.89 20.07
N LEU A 99 -1.96 14.77 20.00
CA LEU A 99 -1.40 13.44 20.31
C LEU A 99 -0.26 13.09 19.34
N ARG A 100 -0.43 13.41 18.06
CA ARG A 100 0.62 13.22 17.04
C ARG A 100 1.89 13.98 17.40
N ALA A 101 1.79 15.26 17.75
CA ALA A 101 2.93 16.08 18.11
C ALA A 101 3.65 15.54 19.35
N GLN A 102 2.89 15.13 20.37
CA GLN A 102 3.43 14.51 21.58
C GLN A 102 4.22 13.23 21.27
N LYS A 103 3.62 12.30 20.51
CA LYS A 103 4.27 11.03 20.15
C LYS A 103 5.47 11.21 19.23
N GLN A 104 5.42 12.18 18.32
CA GLN A 104 6.58 12.53 17.50
C GLN A 104 7.75 13.04 18.36
N ALA A 105 7.49 13.89 19.35
CA ALA A 105 8.53 14.33 20.27
C ALA A 105 9.07 13.19 21.14
N GLU A 106 8.22 12.26 21.57
CA GLU A 106 8.61 11.08 22.36
C GLU A 106 9.48 10.12 21.55
N TRP A 107 9.11 9.82 20.30
CA TRP A 107 9.74 8.78 19.49
C TRP A 107 10.91 9.27 18.66
N ASN A 108 10.92 10.55 18.24
CA ASN A 108 11.96 11.10 17.36
C ASN A 108 12.99 11.90 18.16
N GLN A 109 13.53 11.32 19.23
CA GLN A 109 14.61 11.94 20.00
C GLN A 109 15.91 11.97 19.14
N PRO A 110 16.45 13.17 18.84
CA PRO A 110 17.62 13.27 17.99
C PRO A 110 18.88 12.75 18.69
N ILE A 111 19.62 11.89 17.99
CA ILE A 111 20.89 11.32 18.48
C ILE A 111 22.06 12.18 17.96
N TRP A 112 22.59 13.05 18.82
CA TRP A 112 23.60 14.06 18.43
C TRP A 112 25.06 13.61 18.52
N TRP A 113 25.37 12.57 19.31
CA TRP A 113 26.76 12.14 19.53
C TRP A 113 27.55 11.82 18.24
N PRO A 114 26.96 11.24 17.16
CA PRO A 114 27.71 10.97 15.94
C PRO A 114 28.23 12.26 15.29
N LEU A 115 27.49 13.35 15.39
CA LEU A 115 27.88 14.66 14.85
C LEU A 115 29.05 15.25 15.65
N TRP A 116 29.04 15.12 16.98
CA TRP A 116 30.15 15.54 17.83
C TRP A 116 31.41 14.71 17.56
N LEU A 117 31.27 13.39 17.39
CA LEU A 117 32.38 12.51 17.04
C LEU A 117 32.99 12.91 15.69
N LEU A 118 32.16 13.14 14.67
CA LEU A 118 32.62 13.59 13.36
C LEU A 118 33.39 14.92 13.46
N GLY A 119 32.87 15.88 14.23
CA GLY A 119 33.53 17.16 14.50
C GLY A 119 34.89 16.99 15.18
N ALA A 120 34.99 16.10 16.17
CA ALA A 120 36.24 15.81 16.86
C ALA A 120 37.28 15.17 15.92
N VAL A 121 36.86 14.23 15.06
CA VAL A 121 37.74 13.61 14.06
C VAL A 121 38.27 14.65 13.07
N LEU A 122 37.40 15.52 12.56
CA LEU A 122 37.78 16.63 11.68
C LEU A 122 38.79 17.56 12.37
N PHE A 123 38.55 17.91 13.64
CA PHE A 123 39.46 18.76 14.42
C PHE A 123 40.85 18.13 14.58
N ILE A 124 40.92 16.81 14.85
CA ILE A 124 42.18 16.08 14.96
C ILE A 124 42.92 16.07 13.61
N ILE A 125 42.23 15.81 12.51
CA ILE A 125 42.83 15.81 11.16
C ILE A 125 43.43 17.18 10.83
N VAL A 126 42.69 18.26 11.08
CA VAL A 126 43.17 19.64 10.88
C VAL A 126 44.36 19.95 11.78
N GLY A 127 44.31 19.54 13.05
CA GLY A 127 45.40 19.71 14.01
C GLY A 127 46.70 19.01 13.57
N ILE A 128 46.60 17.76 13.11
CA ILE A 128 47.73 17.00 12.56
C ILE A 128 48.27 17.69 11.30
N ALA A 129 47.41 18.06 10.35
CA ALA A 129 47.82 18.72 9.12
C ALA A 129 48.57 20.04 9.41
N TRP A 130 48.05 20.86 10.32
CA TRP A 130 48.70 22.11 10.74
C TRP A 130 50.05 21.87 11.43
N HIS A 131 50.13 20.86 12.30
CA HIS A 131 51.38 20.49 12.94
C HIS A 131 52.45 20.07 11.93
N LEU A 132 52.08 19.24 10.94
CA LEU A 132 52.98 18.78 9.87
C LEU A 132 53.46 19.93 8.98
N VAL A 133 52.58 20.87 8.62
CA VAL A 133 52.96 22.06 7.83
C VAL A 133 53.95 22.93 8.60
N ARG A 134 53.68 23.25 9.87
CA ARG A 134 54.60 24.03 10.72
C ARG A 134 55.95 23.35 10.93
N GLN A 135 55.99 22.03 11.02
CA GLN A 135 57.26 21.30 11.11
C GLN A 135 58.08 21.43 9.81
N ARG A 136 57.44 21.33 8.64
CA ARG A 136 58.10 21.53 7.34
C ARG A 136 58.67 22.93 7.19
N GLU A 137 57.90 23.97 7.54
CA GLU A 137 58.37 25.36 7.50
C GLU A 137 59.63 25.56 8.36
N LYS A 138 59.68 24.98 9.56
CA LYS A 138 60.86 25.03 10.44
C LYS A 138 62.08 24.27 9.91
N GLN A 139 61.87 23.20 9.16
CA GLN A 139 62.95 22.40 8.57
C GLN A 139 63.56 23.09 7.35
N ILE A 140 62.74 23.70 6.49
CA ILE A 140 63.20 24.50 5.34
C ILE A 140 64.03 25.70 5.81
N ALA A 141 63.54 26.45 6.81
CA ALA A 141 64.25 27.60 7.37
C ALA A 141 65.59 27.25 8.05
N LYS A 142 65.79 25.99 8.47
CA LYS A 142 67.07 25.50 9.02
C LYS A 142 68.07 25.03 7.94
N GLN A 143 67.61 24.76 6.72
CA GLN A 143 68.48 24.35 5.61
C GLN A 143 69.02 25.54 4.80
N GLU A 144 68.42 26.73 4.95
CA GLU A 144 68.81 27.96 4.27
C GLU A 144 69.83 28.82 5.06
N HIS A 145 70.23 28.39 6.27
CA HIS A 145 71.27 28.99 7.10
C HIS A 145 72.47 28.04 7.23
#